data_AF-A0A6J2NEA3-F1
#
_entry.id   AF-A0A6J2NEA3-F1
#
_cell.length_a   1.000
_cell.length_b   1.000
_cell.length_c   1.000
_cell.angle_alpha   90.00
_cell.angle_beta   90.00
_cell.angle_gamma   90.00
#
_symmetry.space_group_name_H-M   'P 1'
#
loop_
_entity.id
_entity.type
_entity.pdbx_description
1 polymer ?
#
loop_
_entity_poly.entity_id
_entity_poly.type
_entity_poly.pdbx_seq_one_letter_code
_entity_poly.pdbx_strand_id
1 'polypeptide(L)'
;MAGVSGCLKYSMFIFNFLFWLCGIFILAVSIWIRMSKDGQQLLSGGESGINPYIGVNILIAVGATIMVLGFLGCCGAIKESRCMLLLFFIGLFLILLLQVAAGILGTAFRSESEKILNETLHKNVELLSATTENAEVFQKTLSEFQEEFKCCGLISGPDDWGQNFEKYSKSCECPDAQLASCISYDNKYVYNQPCISLIQDVLKKHIIIIIGIAFGLAVIEILGLIFSMVLFCQIGSK
;
A
#
# COMPACT_ATOMS: atom_id res chain seq x y z
N MET A 1 25.85 11.52 -39.32
CA MET A 1 24.76 10.61 -38.95
C MET A 1 25.20 9.84 -37.71
N ALA A 2 24.81 10.29 -36.53
CA ALA A 2 25.15 9.57 -35.30
C ALA A 2 24.27 8.31 -35.25
N GLY A 3 24.89 7.13 -35.24
CA GLY A 3 24.16 5.88 -35.06
C GLY A 3 23.44 5.87 -33.71
N VAL A 4 22.35 5.11 -33.61
CA VAL A 4 21.66 4.87 -32.33
C VAL A 4 22.68 4.35 -31.32
N SER A 5 22.82 5.02 -30.18
CA SER A 5 23.77 4.62 -29.14
C SER A 5 23.33 3.29 -28.55
N GLY A 6 24.02 2.19 -28.91
CA GLY A 6 23.67 0.83 -28.49
C GLY A 6 23.54 0.69 -26.97
N CYS A 7 24.37 1.42 -26.20
CA CYS A 7 24.29 1.46 -24.75
C CYS A 7 22.89 1.89 -24.23
N LEU A 8 22.31 2.96 -24.79
CA LEU A 8 20.97 3.42 -24.39
C LEU A 8 19.89 2.39 -24.76
N LYS A 9 20.00 1.78 -25.94
CA LYS A 9 19.06 0.75 -26.42
C LYS A 9 19.03 -0.46 -25.50
N TYR A 10 20.20 -1.03 -25.18
CA TYR A 10 20.28 -2.22 -24.32
C TYR A 10 19.96 -1.90 -22.86
N SER A 11 20.39 -0.74 -22.34
CA SER A 11 20.03 -0.30 -21.00
C SER A 11 18.50 -0.16 -20.86
N MET A 12 17.85 0.56 -21.77
CA MET A 12 16.40 0.74 -21.76
C MET A 12 15.67 -0.61 -21.90
N PHE A 13 16.15 -1.51 -22.75
CA PHE A 13 15.58 -2.84 -22.87
C PHE A 13 15.66 -3.64 -21.56
N ILE A 14 16.84 -3.71 -20.94
CA ILE A 14 17.03 -4.50 -19.70
C ILE A 14 16.16 -3.96 -18.57
N PHE A 15 16.18 -2.65 -18.31
CA PHE A 15 15.37 -2.07 -17.24
C PHE A 15 13.87 -2.29 -17.46
N ASN A 16 13.35 -2.03 -18.67
CA ASN A 16 11.94 -2.23 -18.97
C ASN A 16 11.54 -3.72 -18.96
N PHE A 17 12.45 -4.62 -19.33
CA PHE A 17 12.22 -6.06 -19.24
C PHE A 17 12.11 -6.54 -17.78
N LEU A 18 12.96 -6.01 -16.88
CA LEU A 18 12.84 -6.29 -15.44
C LEU A 18 11.50 -5.77 -14.89
N PHE A 19 11.11 -4.54 -15.21
CA PHE A 19 9.80 -4.01 -14.82
C PHE A 19 8.64 -4.85 -15.36
N TRP A 20 8.74 -5.32 -16.60
CA TRP A 20 7.74 -6.21 -17.19
C TRP A 20 7.58 -7.50 -16.40
N LEU A 21 8.68 -8.15 -16.02
CA LEU A 21 8.66 -9.36 -15.16
C LEU A 21 8.06 -9.07 -13.78
N CYS A 22 8.42 -7.95 -13.15
CA CYS A 22 7.82 -7.52 -11.90
C CYS A 22 6.31 -7.29 -12.04
N GLY A 23 5.86 -6.66 -13.13
CA GLY A 23 4.45 -6.45 -13.43
C GLY A 23 3.67 -7.76 -13.55
N ILE A 24 4.23 -8.75 -14.26
CA ILE A 24 3.64 -10.11 -14.35
C ILE A 24 3.53 -10.74 -12.96
N PHE A 25 4.60 -10.69 -12.17
CA PHE A 25 4.60 -11.28 -10.83
C PHE A 25 3.55 -10.64 -9.92
N ILE A 26 3.51 -9.30 -9.86
CA ILE A 26 2.52 -8.55 -9.07
C ILE A 26 1.10 -8.89 -9.53
N LEU A 27 0.86 -8.90 -10.83
CA LEU A 27 -0.45 -9.21 -11.40
C LEU A 27 -0.89 -10.64 -11.06
N ALA A 28 0.01 -11.62 -11.18
CA ALA A 28 -0.26 -13.02 -10.85
C ALA A 28 -0.61 -13.19 -9.37
N VAL A 29 0.17 -12.59 -8.46
CA VAL A 29 -0.11 -12.61 -7.01
C VAL A 29 -1.44 -11.94 -6.69
N SER A 30 -1.74 -10.79 -7.32
CA SER A 30 -2.98 -10.05 -7.08
C SER A 30 -4.22 -10.84 -7.52
N ILE A 31 -4.14 -11.49 -8.69
CA ILE A 31 -5.20 -12.36 -9.19
C ILE A 31 -5.36 -13.60 -8.31
N TRP A 32 -4.24 -14.18 -7.85
CA TRP A 32 -4.27 -15.31 -6.92
C TRP A 32 -4.99 -14.95 -5.61
N ILE A 33 -4.64 -13.81 -5.01
CA ILE A 33 -5.29 -13.30 -3.79
C ILE A 33 -6.79 -13.08 -4.03
N ARG A 34 -7.17 -12.57 -5.20
CA ARG A 34 -8.56 -12.32 -5.57
C ARG A 34 -9.40 -13.60 -5.69
N MET A 35 -8.81 -14.68 -6.23
CA MET A 35 -9.54 -15.88 -6.62
C MET A 35 -9.43 -17.04 -5.63
N SER A 36 -8.33 -17.13 -4.86
CA SER A 36 -8.12 -18.23 -3.92
C SER A 36 -8.93 -18.02 -2.63
N LYS A 37 -9.44 -19.11 -2.05
CA LYS A 37 -10.12 -19.09 -0.74
C LYS A 37 -9.20 -18.59 0.37
N ASP A 38 -7.94 -18.99 0.35
CA ASP A 38 -6.92 -18.53 1.29
C ASP A 38 -6.66 -17.02 1.13
N GLY A 39 -6.67 -16.54 -0.12
CA GLY A 39 -6.54 -15.12 -0.46
C GLY A 39 -7.74 -14.31 0.03
N GLN A 40 -8.95 -14.83 -0.15
CA GLN A 40 -10.18 -14.19 0.34
C GLN A 40 -10.22 -14.16 1.88
N GLN A 41 -9.76 -15.20 2.57
CA GLN A 41 -9.61 -15.18 4.03
C GLN A 41 -8.62 -14.11 4.50
N LEU A 42 -7.52 -13.90 3.76
CA LEU A 42 -6.56 -12.82 4.02
C LEU A 42 -7.20 -11.43 3.89
N LEU A 43 -8.10 -11.25 2.93
CA LEU A 43 -8.81 -10.00 2.70
C LEU A 43 -9.93 -9.77 3.71
N SER A 44 -10.67 -10.82 4.07
CA SER A 44 -11.70 -10.77 5.11
C SER A 44 -11.10 -10.40 6.47
N GLY A 45 -9.85 -10.77 6.75
CA GLY A 45 -9.11 -10.37 7.96
C GLY A 45 -8.88 -8.86 8.12
N GLY A 46 -8.99 -8.06 7.07
CA GLY A 46 -8.55 -6.65 7.03
C GLY A 46 -9.65 -5.61 6.78
N GLU A 47 -10.91 -5.84 7.18
CA GLU A 47 -12.01 -4.92 6.89
C GLU A 47 -12.19 -3.84 7.96
N SER A 48 -11.26 -2.88 7.98
CA SER A 48 -11.44 -1.58 8.62
C SER A 48 -12.32 -0.68 7.74
N GLY A 49 -13.63 -0.90 7.63
CA GLY A 49 -14.60 -0.03 6.93
C GLY A 49 -14.33 0.27 5.43
N ILE A 50 -13.23 -0.21 4.87
CA ILE A 50 -12.80 -0.09 3.48
C ILE A 50 -12.84 -1.50 2.92
N ASN A 51 -13.64 -1.67 1.88
CA ASN A 51 -13.75 -2.92 1.17
C ASN A 51 -12.34 -3.38 0.70
N PRO A 52 -11.75 -4.46 1.24
CA PRO A 52 -10.36 -4.90 1.07
C PRO A 52 -10.12 -5.33 -0.38
N TYR A 53 -11.20 -5.62 -1.09
CA TYR A 53 -11.21 -5.81 -2.53
C TYR A 53 -10.74 -4.56 -3.30
N ILE A 54 -10.87 -3.35 -2.75
CA ILE A 54 -10.37 -2.11 -3.36
C ILE A 54 -8.84 -2.17 -3.44
N GLY A 55 -8.16 -2.57 -2.36
CA GLY A 55 -6.69 -2.67 -2.34
C GLY A 55 -6.16 -3.66 -3.37
N VAL A 56 -6.79 -4.84 -3.47
CA VAL A 56 -6.42 -5.84 -4.48
C VAL A 56 -6.71 -5.37 -5.89
N ASN A 57 -7.84 -4.70 -6.13
CA ASN A 57 -8.17 -4.16 -7.44
C ASN A 57 -7.15 -3.08 -7.88
N ILE A 58 -6.69 -2.24 -6.94
CA ILE A 58 -5.61 -1.28 -7.19
C ILE A 58 -4.31 -2.02 -7.56
N LEU A 59 -3.96 -3.08 -6.81
CA LEU A 59 -2.75 -3.85 -7.09
C LEU A 59 -2.79 -4.56 -8.46
N ILE A 60 -3.96 -5.07 -8.87
CA ILE A 60 -4.20 -5.58 -10.23
C ILE A 60 -3.97 -4.47 -11.26
N ALA A 61 -4.56 -3.29 -11.07
CA ALA A 61 -4.42 -2.16 -11.99
C ALA A 61 -2.97 -1.67 -12.12
N VAL A 62 -2.25 -1.60 -11.00
CA VAL A 62 -0.83 -1.24 -10.95
C VAL A 62 0.02 -2.30 -11.66
N GLY A 63 -0.16 -3.58 -11.33
CA GLY A 63 0.57 -4.68 -11.97
C GLY A 63 0.35 -4.75 -13.49
N ALA A 64 -0.89 -4.59 -13.93
CA ALA A 64 -1.23 -4.54 -15.35
C ALA A 64 -0.60 -3.32 -16.06
N THR A 65 -0.64 -2.14 -15.45
CA THR A 65 -0.01 -0.92 -16.00
C THR A 65 1.50 -1.09 -16.15
N ILE A 66 2.18 -1.61 -15.10
CA ILE A 66 3.63 -1.87 -15.13
C ILE A 66 3.97 -2.88 -16.23
N MET A 67 3.18 -3.95 -16.37
CA MET A 67 3.37 -4.96 -17.42
C MET A 67 3.21 -4.33 -18.82
N VAL A 68 2.16 -3.55 -19.07
CA VAL A 68 1.94 -2.93 -20.38
C VAL A 68 3.05 -1.94 -20.72
N LEU A 69 3.43 -1.06 -19.79
CA LEU A 69 4.49 -0.07 -20.03
C LEU A 69 5.86 -0.73 -20.19
N GLY A 70 6.18 -1.74 -19.37
CA GLY A 70 7.41 -2.52 -19.53
C GLY A 70 7.50 -3.20 -20.89
N PHE A 71 6.39 -3.77 -21.39
CA PHE A 71 6.33 -4.36 -22.72
C PHE A 71 6.51 -3.33 -23.84
N LEU A 72 5.85 -2.17 -23.75
CA LEU A 72 6.00 -1.09 -24.73
C LEU A 72 7.42 -0.52 -24.75
N GLY A 73 8.03 -0.33 -23.57
CA GLY A 73 9.41 0.14 -23.44
C GLY A 73 10.42 -0.85 -24.02
N CYS A 74 10.30 -2.15 -23.70
CA CYS A 74 11.23 -3.17 -24.19
C CYS A 74 11.08 -3.41 -25.70
N CYS A 75 9.85 -3.54 -26.21
CA CYS A 75 9.58 -3.74 -27.63
C CYS A 75 9.89 -2.48 -28.45
N GLY A 76 9.57 -1.30 -27.93
CA GLY A 76 9.87 -0.02 -28.57
C GLY A 76 11.37 0.18 -28.76
N ALA A 77 12.17 -0.14 -27.74
CA ALA A 77 13.62 -0.06 -27.81
C ALA A 77 14.21 -1.08 -28.81
N ILE A 78 13.82 -2.36 -28.75
CA ILE A 78 14.46 -3.40 -29.58
C ILE A 78 14.03 -3.35 -31.04
N LYS A 79 12.72 -3.14 -31.29
CA LYS A 79 12.13 -3.05 -32.64
C LYS A 79 12.33 -1.69 -33.30
N GLU A 80 12.93 -0.73 -32.59
CA GLU A 80 13.09 0.66 -33.06
C GLU A 80 11.75 1.25 -33.54
N SER A 81 10.65 0.93 -32.84
CA SER A 81 9.30 1.36 -33.21
C SER A 81 8.96 2.69 -32.54
N ARG A 82 8.93 3.75 -33.34
CA ARG A 82 8.56 5.11 -32.89
C ARG A 82 7.20 5.17 -32.21
N CYS A 83 6.21 4.45 -32.75
CA CYS A 83 4.86 4.42 -32.17
C CYS A 83 4.85 3.80 -30.76
N MET A 84 5.54 2.68 -30.55
CA MET A 84 5.62 2.04 -29.23
C MET A 84 6.38 2.90 -28.22
N LEU A 85 7.48 3.54 -28.62
CA LEU A 85 8.22 4.48 -27.78
C LEU A 85 7.38 5.71 -27.40
N LEU A 86 6.58 6.24 -28.33
CA LEU A 86 5.69 7.35 -28.05
C LEU A 86 4.57 6.96 -27.07
N LEU A 87 3.97 5.77 -27.23
CA LEU A 87 2.98 5.26 -26.28
C LEU A 87 3.58 5.04 -24.89
N PHE A 88 4.79 4.50 -24.82
CA PHE A 88 5.54 4.38 -23.57
C PHE A 88 5.79 5.75 -22.92
N PHE A 89 6.22 6.74 -23.70
CA PHE A 89 6.43 8.11 -23.22
C PHE A 89 5.13 8.73 -22.67
N ILE A 90 4.04 8.65 -23.43
CA ILE A 90 2.74 9.19 -23.00
C ILE A 90 2.29 8.49 -21.70
N GLY A 91 2.45 7.18 -21.61
CA GLY A 91 2.12 6.41 -20.41
C GLY A 91 2.90 6.87 -19.18
N LEU A 92 4.24 6.95 -19.28
CA LEU A 92 5.07 7.47 -18.18
C LEU A 92 4.72 8.90 -17.81
N PHE A 93 4.45 9.75 -18.81
CA PHE A 93 4.10 11.14 -18.56
C PHE A 93 2.77 11.28 -17.81
N LEU A 94 1.77 10.48 -18.15
CA LEU A 94 0.50 10.43 -17.43
C LEU A 94 0.67 9.94 -16.00
N ILE A 95 1.51 8.93 -15.75
CA ILE A 95 1.79 8.46 -14.39
C ILE A 95 2.47 9.56 -13.57
N LEU A 96 3.45 10.26 -14.14
CA LEU A 96 4.12 11.37 -13.46
C LEU A 96 3.12 12.48 -13.08
N LEU A 97 2.18 12.83 -13.96
CA LEU A 97 1.13 13.79 -13.65
C LEU A 97 0.20 13.30 -12.54
N LEU A 98 -0.20 12.03 -12.57
CA LEU A 98 -1.00 11.43 -11.50
C LEU A 98 -0.26 11.42 -10.17
N GLN A 99 1.05 11.16 -10.18
CA GLN A 99 1.88 11.15 -8.99
C GLN A 99 2.01 12.55 -8.37
N VAL A 100 2.22 13.58 -9.20
CA VAL A 100 2.25 14.98 -8.76
C VAL A 100 0.88 15.39 -8.22
N ALA A 101 -0.20 15.06 -8.94
CA ALA A 101 -1.57 15.35 -8.49
C ALA A 101 -1.87 14.66 -7.15
N ALA A 102 -1.52 13.40 -6.99
CA ALA A 102 -1.68 12.66 -5.73
C ALA A 102 -0.87 13.29 -4.59
N GLY A 103 0.36 13.75 -4.85
CA GLY A 103 1.17 14.46 -3.87
C GLY A 103 0.56 15.80 -3.43
N ILE A 104 0.03 16.58 -4.38
CA ILE A 104 -0.66 17.85 -4.09
C ILE A 104 -1.95 17.59 -3.31
N LEU A 105 -2.80 16.66 -3.78
CA LEU A 105 -4.06 16.31 -3.10
C LEU A 105 -3.80 15.76 -1.70
N GLY A 106 -2.78 14.91 -1.52
CA GLY A 106 -2.43 14.33 -0.23
C GLY A 106 -1.99 15.39 0.80
N THR A 107 -1.40 16.50 0.34
CA THR A 107 -1.03 17.61 1.24
C THR A 107 -2.18 18.59 1.45
N ALA A 108 -2.97 18.89 0.42
CA ALA A 108 -4.09 19.82 0.48
C ALA A 108 -5.26 19.28 1.33
N PHE A 109 -5.56 17.99 1.22
CA PHE A 109 -6.68 17.33 1.91
C PHE A 109 -6.27 16.64 3.21
N ARG A 110 -5.16 17.07 3.83
CA ARG A 110 -4.67 16.45 5.07
C ARG A 110 -5.70 16.50 6.20
N SER A 111 -6.32 17.66 6.42
CA SER A 111 -7.32 17.85 7.49
C SER A 111 -8.60 17.05 7.26
N GLU A 112 -9.01 16.88 6.01
CA GLU A 112 -10.17 16.07 5.65
C GLU A 112 -9.86 14.57 5.75
N SER A 113 -8.65 14.16 5.39
CA SER A 113 -8.17 12.79 5.57
C SER A 113 -8.12 12.40 7.05
N GLU A 114 -7.68 13.31 7.93
CA GLU A 114 -7.69 13.09 9.38
C GLU A 114 -9.12 12.92 9.93
N LYS A 115 -10.10 13.69 9.42
CA LYS A 115 -11.51 13.52 9.79
C LYS A 115 -12.09 12.19 9.34
N ILE A 116 -11.92 11.84 8.06
CA ILE A 116 -12.38 10.56 7.50
C ILE A 116 -11.73 9.40 8.28
N LEU A 117 -10.43 9.49 8.56
CA LEU A 117 -9.72 8.49 9.35
C LEU A 117 -10.34 8.36 10.75
N ASN A 118 -10.62 9.46 11.45
CA ASN A 118 -11.25 9.42 12.77
C ASN A 118 -12.65 8.80 12.71
N GLU A 119 -13.48 9.17 11.73
CA GLU A 119 -14.81 8.58 11.53
C GLU A 119 -14.73 7.07 11.25
N THR A 120 -13.79 6.65 10.41
CA THR A 120 -13.54 5.23 10.13
C THR A 120 -13.07 4.50 11.39
N LEU A 121 -12.17 5.09 12.17
CA LEU A 121 -11.71 4.51 13.43
C LEU A 121 -12.86 4.34 14.42
N HIS A 122 -13.72 5.35 14.58
CA HIS A 122 -14.89 5.25 15.45
C HIS A 122 -15.86 4.14 15.01
N LYS A 123 -16.13 4.01 13.71
CA LYS A 123 -16.94 2.90 13.18
C LYS A 123 -16.30 1.54 13.45
N ASN A 124 -14.97 1.45 13.35
CA ASN A 124 -14.27 0.20 13.64
C ASN A 124 -14.27 -0.13 15.14
N VAL A 125 -14.27 0.87 16.02
CA VAL A 125 -14.45 0.63 17.48
C VAL A 125 -15.79 -0.03 17.76
N GLU A 126 -16.87 0.37 17.08
CA GLU A 126 -18.19 -0.24 17.29
C GLU A 126 -18.17 -1.76 17.00
N LEU A 127 -17.34 -2.21 16.05
CA LEU A 127 -17.17 -3.64 15.74
C LEU A 127 -16.53 -4.43 16.88
N LEU A 128 -15.78 -3.80 17.79
CA LEU A 128 -15.17 -4.50 18.93
C LEU A 128 -16.20 -4.95 19.95
N SER A 129 -17.23 -4.14 20.16
CA SER A 129 -18.35 -4.43 21.05
C SER A 129 -19.48 -5.24 20.38
N ALA A 130 -19.49 -5.33 19.05
CA ALA A 130 -20.53 -6.02 18.29
C ALA A 130 -20.41 -7.55 18.34
N THR A 131 -21.53 -8.25 18.10
CA THR A 131 -21.62 -9.73 18.10
C THR A 131 -21.98 -10.31 16.73
N THR A 132 -21.72 -9.58 15.64
CA THR A 132 -21.98 -10.04 14.26
C THR A 132 -20.83 -10.88 13.73
N GLU A 133 -21.06 -11.78 12.76
CA GLU A 133 -19.99 -12.60 12.16
C GLU A 133 -18.86 -11.73 11.57
N ASN A 134 -19.21 -10.59 10.96
CA ASN A 134 -18.22 -9.65 10.42
C ASN A 134 -17.37 -8.98 11.51
N ALA A 135 -17.91 -8.82 12.72
CA ALA A 135 -17.19 -8.25 13.86
C ALA A 135 -16.13 -9.22 14.40
N GLU A 136 -16.40 -10.53 14.41
CA GLU A 136 -15.45 -11.52 14.93
C GLU A 136 -14.12 -11.52 14.17
N VAL A 137 -14.17 -11.26 12.87
CA VAL A 137 -12.95 -11.21 12.05
C VAL A 137 -12.09 -10.00 12.42
N PHE A 138 -12.70 -8.82 12.54
CA PHE A 138 -11.99 -7.62 12.99
C PHE A 138 -11.42 -7.76 14.40
N GLN A 139 -12.21 -8.35 15.32
CA GLN A 139 -11.80 -8.61 16.69
C GLN A 139 -10.57 -9.53 16.75
N LYS A 140 -10.53 -10.59 15.92
CA LYS A 140 -9.39 -11.49 15.84
C LYS A 140 -8.13 -10.78 15.35
N THR A 141 -8.22 -10.01 14.27
CA THR A 141 -7.08 -9.26 13.73
C THR A 141 -6.56 -8.23 14.72
N LEU A 142 -7.45 -7.51 15.42
CA LEU A 142 -7.01 -6.57 16.46
C LEU A 142 -6.36 -7.33 17.63
N SER A 143 -6.86 -8.50 17.99
CA SER A 143 -6.26 -9.32 19.05
C SER A 143 -4.82 -9.73 18.71
N GLU A 144 -4.57 -10.23 17.50
CA GLU A 144 -3.22 -10.55 17.03
C GLU A 144 -2.31 -9.30 17.03
N PHE A 145 -2.85 -8.14 16.62
CA PHE A 145 -2.13 -6.87 16.67
C PHE A 145 -1.78 -6.44 18.11
N GLN A 146 -2.72 -6.57 19.05
CA GLN A 146 -2.49 -6.25 20.47
C GLN A 146 -1.42 -7.14 21.09
N GLU A 147 -1.40 -8.43 20.74
CA GLU A 147 -0.39 -9.37 21.21
C GLU A 147 1.01 -9.02 20.71
N GLU A 148 1.13 -8.59 19.45
CA GLU A 148 2.40 -8.21 18.83
C GLU A 148 2.90 -6.84 19.35
N PHE A 149 2.02 -5.84 19.38
CA PHE A 149 2.38 -4.44 19.65
C PHE A 149 2.16 -3.98 21.09
N LYS A 150 1.70 -4.86 21.98
CA LYS A 150 1.56 -4.62 23.43
C LYS A 150 0.70 -3.40 23.75
N CYS A 151 -0.50 -3.36 23.18
CA CYS A 151 -1.51 -2.32 23.40
C CYS A 151 -2.86 -2.93 23.74
N CYS A 152 -3.79 -2.15 24.31
CA CYS A 152 -5.15 -2.62 24.56
C CYS A 152 -6.21 -1.72 23.92
N GLY A 153 -7.22 -2.31 23.27
CA GLY A 153 -8.27 -1.58 22.57
C GLY A 153 -7.77 -0.82 21.35
N LEU A 154 -8.63 -0.02 20.74
CA LEU A 154 -8.28 0.77 19.56
C LEU A 154 -8.11 2.25 19.89
N ILE A 155 -9.13 2.90 20.45
CA ILE A 155 -9.16 4.33 20.79
C ILE A 155 -9.20 4.55 22.31
N SER A 156 -10.16 3.93 23.01
CA SER A 156 -10.44 4.20 24.42
C SER A 156 -9.85 3.15 25.36
N GLY A 157 -8.99 2.26 24.85
CA GLY A 157 -8.38 1.22 25.67
C GLY A 157 -9.30 0.01 25.86
N PRO A 158 -9.21 -0.72 26.99
CA PRO A 158 -10.00 -1.94 27.21
C PRO A 158 -11.52 -1.72 27.15
N ASP A 159 -12.00 -0.49 27.40
CA ASP A 159 -13.41 -0.10 27.29
C ASP A 159 -14.00 -0.36 25.89
N ASP A 160 -13.18 -0.27 24.83
CA ASP A 160 -13.64 -0.45 23.45
C ASP A 160 -14.23 -1.85 23.20
N TRP A 161 -13.81 -2.86 23.97
CA TRP A 161 -14.28 -4.23 23.84
C TRP A 161 -15.71 -4.45 24.38
N GLY A 162 -16.19 -3.55 25.24
CA GLY A 162 -17.51 -3.68 25.88
C GLY A 162 -17.73 -5.08 26.47
N GLN A 163 -18.83 -5.74 26.04
CA GLN A 163 -19.19 -7.08 26.53
C GLN A 163 -18.23 -8.19 26.06
N ASN A 164 -17.45 -7.95 25.00
CA ASN A 164 -16.53 -8.93 24.45
C ASN A 164 -15.17 -8.93 25.17
N PHE A 165 -14.95 -8.04 26.14
CA PHE A 165 -13.67 -7.92 26.84
C PHE A 165 -13.23 -9.23 27.48
N GLU A 166 -14.14 -10.00 28.09
CA GLU A 166 -13.77 -11.25 28.74
C GLU A 166 -13.13 -12.25 27.75
N LYS A 167 -13.68 -12.34 26.54
CA LYS A 167 -13.21 -13.21 25.45
C LYS A 167 -11.82 -12.80 24.94
N TYR A 168 -11.57 -11.50 24.81
CA TYR A 168 -10.35 -10.98 24.17
C TYR A 168 -9.32 -10.38 25.13
N SER A 169 -9.61 -10.30 26.43
CA SER A 169 -8.70 -9.73 27.45
C SER A 169 -7.28 -10.31 27.46
N LYS A 170 -7.10 -11.55 27.02
CA LYS A 170 -5.78 -12.19 26.90
C LYS A 170 -4.89 -11.54 25.84
N SER A 171 -5.47 -10.97 24.79
CA SER A 171 -4.69 -10.38 23.69
C SER A 171 -3.89 -9.14 24.12
N CYS A 172 -4.35 -8.45 25.17
CA CYS A 172 -3.69 -7.26 25.69
C CYS A 172 -3.22 -7.42 27.15
N GLU A 173 -3.02 -8.66 27.60
CA GLU A 173 -2.58 -8.96 28.96
C GLU A 173 -1.17 -8.40 29.23
N CYS A 174 -1.05 -7.71 30.37
CA CYS A 174 0.19 -7.08 30.82
C CYS A 174 0.87 -7.98 31.87
N PRO A 175 2.11 -8.42 31.66
CA PRO A 175 2.74 -9.43 32.50
C PRO A 175 3.18 -8.92 33.88
N ASP A 176 3.35 -7.60 34.05
CA ASP A 176 3.87 -7.02 35.29
C ASP A 176 3.01 -5.85 35.78
N ALA A 177 2.25 -6.10 36.85
CA ALA A 177 1.41 -5.09 37.50
C ALA A 177 2.19 -3.87 38.04
N GLN A 178 3.52 -3.97 38.19
CA GLN A 178 4.36 -2.88 38.68
C GLN A 178 4.87 -1.95 37.56
N LEU A 179 4.63 -2.31 36.30
CA LEU A 179 5.04 -1.51 35.15
C LEU A 179 4.05 -0.36 34.92
N ALA A 180 4.54 0.87 34.75
CA ALA A 180 3.70 2.05 34.54
C ALA A 180 2.83 1.98 33.26
N SER A 181 3.15 1.06 32.35
CA SER A 181 2.38 0.80 31.13
C SER A 181 1.21 -0.16 31.34
N CYS A 182 1.00 -0.69 32.54
CA CYS A 182 -0.09 -1.62 32.86
C CYS A 182 -1.15 -0.93 33.74
N ILE A 183 -2.42 -1.25 33.49
CA ILE A 183 -3.56 -0.83 34.32
C ILE A 183 -4.40 -2.04 34.71
N SER A 184 -5.08 -1.95 35.85
CA SER A 184 -6.08 -2.95 36.25
C SER A 184 -7.44 -2.57 35.66
N TYR A 185 -8.03 -3.47 34.88
CA TYR A 185 -9.37 -3.35 34.32
C TYR A 185 -10.10 -4.69 34.48
N ASP A 186 -11.30 -4.66 35.07
CA ASP A 186 -12.13 -5.85 35.35
C ASP A 186 -11.35 -7.03 36.00
N ASN A 187 -10.61 -6.73 37.06
CA ASN A 187 -9.72 -7.66 37.80
C ASN A 187 -8.58 -8.30 36.96
N LYS A 188 -8.25 -7.75 35.80
CA LYS A 188 -7.13 -8.18 34.94
C LYS A 188 -6.15 -7.04 34.71
N TYR A 189 -4.87 -7.36 34.52
CA TYR A 189 -3.85 -6.38 34.17
C TYR A 189 -3.68 -6.32 32.65
N VAL A 190 -3.88 -5.15 32.07
CA VAL A 190 -3.80 -4.92 30.62
C VAL A 190 -2.92 -3.72 30.29
N TYR A 191 -2.42 -3.65 29.06
CA TYR A 191 -1.65 -2.49 28.59
C TYR A 191 -2.53 -1.23 28.60
N ASN A 192 -2.02 -0.16 29.19
CA ASN A 192 -2.68 1.15 29.27
C ASN A 192 -2.69 1.89 27.92
N GLN A 193 -1.75 1.56 27.03
CA GLN A 193 -1.59 2.26 25.77
C GLN A 193 -2.63 1.79 24.74
N PRO A 194 -3.43 2.71 24.15
CA PRO A 194 -4.38 2.37 23.10
C PRO A 194 -3.66 2.12 21.78
N CYS A 195 -4.11 1.15 20.99
CA CYS A 195 -3.42 0.75 19.76
C CYS A 195 -3.37 1.87 18.69
N ILE A 196 -4.30 2.83 18.70
CA ILE A 196 -4.26 3.96 17.75
C ILE A 196 -2.97 4.77 17.86
N SER A 197 -2.43 4.93 19.07
CA SER A 197 -1.18 5.68 19.28
C SER A 197 0.01 5.00 18.58
N LEU A 198 0.09 3.67 18.69
CA LEU A 198 1.09 2.86 18.00
C LEU A 198 0.90 2.89 16.49
N ILE A 199 -0.34 2.76 16.01
CA ILE A 199 -0.65 2.85 14.58
C ILE A 199 -0.19 4.21 14.03
N GLN A 200 -0.46 5.31 14.73
CA GLN A 200 -0.02 6.64 14.32
C GLN A 200 1.50 6.76 14.28
N ASP A 201 2.22 6.20 15.25
CA ASP A 201 3.68 6.26 15.29
C ASP A 201 4.32 5.38 14.22
N VAL A 202 3.78 4.19 13.99
CA VAL A 202 4.15 3.30 12.88
C VAL A 202 3.93 4.02 11.54
N LEU A 203 2.76 4.63 11.33
CA LEU A 203 2.45 5.39 10.13
C LEU A 203 3.42 6.56 9.93
N LYS A 204 3.68 7.38 10.96
CA LYS A 204 4.64 8.50 10.88
C LYS A 204 6.05 8.03 10.54
N LYS A 205 6.46 6.87 11.03
CA LYS A 205 7.79 6.31 10.75
C LYS A 205 7.88 5.80 9.30
N HIS A 206 6.85 5.11 8.81
CA HIS A 206 6.86 4.54 7.47
C HIS A 206 6.48 5.54 6.37
N ILE A 207 5.77 6.63 6.68
CA ILE A 207 5.40 7.64 5.67
C ILE A 207 6.63 8.28 5.03
N ILE A 208 7.71 8.45 5.79
CA ILE A 208 8.99 8.97 5.27
C ILE A 208 9.56 8.01 4.22
N ILE A 209 9.49 6.70 4.48
CA ILE A 209 9.96 5.67 3.54
C ILE A 209 9.09 5.69 2.27
N ILE A 210 7.76 5.79 2.43
CA ILE A 210 6.82 5.85 1.31
C ILE A 210 7.10 7.08 0.43
N ILE A 211 7.31 8.26 1.03
CA ILE A 211 7.68 9.48 0.31
C ILE A 211 9.01 9.29 -0.43
N GLY A 212 9.99 8.64 0.20
CA GLY A 212 11.27 8.30 -0.42
C GLY A 212 11.12 7.40 -1.65
N ILE A 213 10.31 6.35 -1.56
CA ILE A 213 9.99 5.46 -2.69
C ILE A 213 9.31 6.23 -3.81
N ALA A 214 8.31 7.05 -3.49
CA ALA A 214 7.61 7.88 -4.47
C ALA A 214 8.59 8.82 -5.21
N PHE A 215 9.47 9.52 -4.48
CA PHE A 215 10.47 10.37 -5.09
C PHE A 215 11.43 9.59 -6.00
N GLY A 216 11.89 8.41 -5.56
CA GLY A 216 12.72 7.53 -6.38
C GLY A 216 12.04 7.08 -7.68
N LEU A 217 10.75 6.73 -7.60
CA LEU A 217 9.95 6.39 -8.79
C LEU A 217 9.86 7.56 -9.77
N ALA A 218 9.60 8.78 -9.29
CA ALA A 218 9.53 9.97 -10.14
C ALA A 218 10.85 10.23 -10.89
N VAL A 219 12.00 10.03 -10.23
CA VAL A 219 13.32 10.15 -10.87
C VAL A 219 13.50 9.09 -11.96
N ILE A 220 13.13 7.83 -11.70
CA ILE A 220 13.20 6.74 -12.68
C ILE A 220 12.30 7.04 -13.89
N GLU A 221 11.09 7.55 -13.67
CA GLU A 221 10.17 7.95 -14.73
C GLU A 221 10.74 9.05 -15.62
N ILE A 222 11.31 10.10 -15.02
CA ILE A 222 11.95 11.20 -15.76
C ILE A 222 13.09 10.67 -16.65
N LEU A 223 13.92 9.77 -16.12
CA LEU A 223 14.97 9.12 -16.91
C LEU A 223 14.38 8.30 -18.07
N GLY A 224 13.29 7.56 -17.82
CA GLY A 224 12.56 6.83 -18.84
C GLY A 224 12.00 7.72 -19.95
N LEU A 225 11.44 8.90 -19.58
CA LEU A 225 10.95 9.89 -20.52
C LEU A 225 12.07 10.46 -21.40
N ILE A 226 13.20 10.83 -20.79
CA ILE A 226 14.39 11.33 -21.50
C ILE A 226 14.91 10.28 -22.48
N PHE A 227 15.12 9.04 -22.02
CA PHE A 227 15.65 7.97 -22.87
C PHE A 227 14.70 7.60 -24.00
N SER A 228 13.38 7.56 -23.74
CA SER A 228 12.38 7.32 -24.77
C SER A 228 12.42 8.38 -25.86
N MET A 229 12.47 9.67 -25.49
CA MET A 229 12.53 10.77 -26.47
C MET A 229 13.84 10.80 -27.24
N VAL A 230 14.98 10.57 -26.58
CA VAL A 230 16.28 10.49 -27.25
C VAL A 230 16.27 9.37 -28.30
N LEU A 231 15.80 8.17 -27.94
CA LEU A 231 15.71 7.05 -28.88
C LEU A 231 14.69 7.31 -29.99
N PHE A 232 13.54 7.91 -29.68
CA PHE A 232 12.54 8.31 -30.67
C PHE A 232 13.15 9.26 -31.72
N CYS A 233 13.91 10.28 -31.28
CA CYS A 233 14.58 11.21 -32.18
C CYS A 233 15.74 10.57 -32.97
N GLN A 234 16.50 9.65 -32.38
CA GLN A 234 17.58 8.93 -33.08
C GLN A 234 17.02 8.02 -34.18
N ILE A 235 15.95 7.28 -33.89
CA ILE A 235 15.22 6.49 -34.89
C ILE A 235 14.57 7.44 -35.91
N GLY A 236 14.13 8.62 -35.44
CA GLY A 236 13.72 9.83 -36.16
C GLY A 236 14.56 10.21 -37.37
N SER A 237 15.86 10.23 -37.11
CA SER A 237 16.89 10.78 -37.99
C SER A 237 17.57 9.73 -38.88
N LYS A 238 17.21 8.45 -38.75
CA LYS A 238 17.53 7.42 -39.75
C LYS A 238 16.61 7.57 -40.95
#